data_AF-B1M2C5-F1
#
_entry.id   AF-B1M2C5-F1
#
_cell.length_a   1.000
_cell.length_b   1.000
_cell.length_c   1.000
_cell.angle_alpha   90.00
_cell.angle_beta   90.00
_cell.angle_gamma   90.00
#
_symmetry.space_group_name_H-M   'P 1'
#
loop_
_entity.id
_entity.type
_entity.pdbx_description
1 polymer ?
#
loop_
_entity_poly.entity_id
_entity_poly.type
_entity_poly.pdbx_seq_one_letter_code
_entity_poly.pdbx_strand_id
1 'polypeptide(L)'
;MRRAGRIGIASGLVLLALGACDRGADERADARADEAGAVVATTAEGTLPAWLAPTDGTDPARWLAGREAGTALPADDPRVRAMATALAGARDGFIEDPRMIANRTVQLGQMLAEAGTGEGYGAILDGLGGIAAERGRRKSLYGEMCQHYYNARMQGADHAAALARLAAPHPAREGTP
;
A
#
# COMPACT_ATOMS: atom_id res chain seq x y z
N MET A 1 24.23 14.93 63.05
CA MET A 1 23.02 15.80 63.05
C MET A 1 22.02 15.20 62.06
N ARG A 2 20.96 14.50 62.50
CA ARG A 2 19.51 14.87 62.41
C ARG A 2 19.14 15.45 61.02
N ARG A 3 18.18 14.98 60.20
CA ARG A 3 16.92 14.19 60.32
C ARG A 3 16.57 13.64 58.91
N ALA A 4 15.97 12.44 58.78
CA ALA A 4 14.57 12.15 58.36
C ALA A 4 14.13 12.79 57.00
N GLY A 5 13.46 12.10 56.07
CA GLY A 5 12.50 11.03 56.25
C GLY A 5 12.17 10.23 54.98
N ARG A 6 11.48 9.12 55.21
CA ARG A 6 10.92 8.16 54.25
C ARG A 6 9.59 8.69 53.72
N ILE A 7 9.31 8.53 52.42
CA ILE A 7 7.93 8.38 51.91
C ILE A 7 7.98 7.31 50.82
N GLY A 8 7.36 6.16 51.11
CA GLY A 8 6.98 5.16 50.12
C GLY A 8 5.54 5.41 49.68
N ILE A 9 5.23 5.11 48.42
CA ILE A 9 3.88 4.90 47.89
C ILE A 9 4.07 3.80 46.83
N ALA A 10 3.97 2.52 47.22
CA ALA A 10 2.73 1.73 47.31
C ALA A 10 2.06 1.55 45.95
N SER A 11 2.23 0.35 45.41
CA SER A 11 1.62 -0.22 44.22
C SER A 11 0.10 -0.02 44.19
N GLY A 12 -0.41 0.51 43.08
CA GLY A 12 -1.83 0.52 42.75
C GLY A 12 -2.17 -0.62 41.80
N LEU A 13 -2.58 -1.76 42.35
CA LEU A 13 -3.19 -2.88 41.64
C LEU A 13 -4.64 -2.50 41.30
N VAL A 14 -4.96 -2.24 40.04
CA VAL A 14 -6.35 -2.07 39.59
C VAL A 14 -6.87 -3.43 39.15
N LEU A 15 -7.61 -4.07 40.05
CA LEU A 15 -8.57 -5.13 39.75
C LEU A 15 -9.93 -4.47 39.52
N LEU A 16 -10.47 -4.57 38.31
CA LEU A 16 -11.89 -4.38 38.05
C LEU A 16 -12.44 -5.60 37.33
N ALA A 17 -13.46 -6.17 37.97
CA ALA A 17 -14.07 -7.44 37.71
C ALA A 17 -15.12 -7.40 36.59
N LEU A 18 -15.25 -8.54 35.90
CA LEU A 18 -16.48 -9.20 35.46
C LEU A 18 -17.62 -8.33 34.91
N GLY A 19 -17.73 -8.34 33.58
CA GLY A 19 -18.96 -8.06 32.83
C GLY A 19 -19.20 -9.18 31.81
N ALA A 20 -19.62 -10.35 32.29
CA ALA A 20 -20.17 -11.42 31.45
C ALA A 20 -21.66 -11.14 31.25
N CYS A 21 -22.03 -10.48 30.14
CA CYS A 21 -23.41 -10.35 29.70
C CYS A 21 -23.62 -11.18 28.43
N ASP A 22 -24.18 -12.35 28.69
CA ASP A 22 -25.33 -12.96 28.03
C ASP A 22 -25.34 -13.19 26.52
N ARG A 23 -25.57 -14.47 26.21
CA ARG A 23 -25.79 -15.04 24.90
C ARG A 23 -27.29 -14.96 24.62
N GLY A 24 -27.72 -13.89 23.94
CA GLY A 24 -29.04 -13.79 23.35
C GLY A 24 -28.96 -13.85 21.82
N ALA A 25 -29.20 -15.02 21.25
CA ALA A 25 -29.68 -15.12 19.87
C ALA A 25 -31.18 -14.79 19.88
N ASP A 26 -31.63 -13.87 19.03
CA ASP A 26 -32.75 -14.09 18.11
C ASP A 26 -33.11 -12.80 17.33
N GLU A 27 -33.13 -12.97 16.01
CA GLU A 27 -34.15 -12.48 15.07
C GLU A 27 -34.46 -10.97 15.03
N ARG A 28 -33.83 -10.28 14.06
CA ARG A 28 -34.54 -9.34 13.16
C ARG A 28 -33.96 -9.43 11.75
N ALA A 29 -34.42 -10.44 11.02
CA ALA A 29 -34.54 -10.34 9.58
C ALA A 29 -35.84 -9.60 9.25
N ASP A 30 -35.73 -8.67 8.30
CA ASP A 30 -36.70 -8.29 7.29
C ASP A 30 -37.06 -6.80 7.19
N ALA A 31 -36.97 -6.37 5.91
CA ALA A 31 -37.59 -5.23 5.26
C ALA A 31 -36.92 -3.85 5.45
N ARG A 32 -35.84 -3.64 4.71
CA ARG A 32 -35.65 -2.44 3.87
C ARG A 32 -34.66 -2.75 2.73
N ALA A 33 -35.16 -3.50 1.75
CA ALA A 33 -34.64 -3.50 0.40
C ALA A 33 -35.65 -2.74 -0.45
N ASP A 34 -35.40 -1.46 -0.69
CA ASP A 34 -35.51 -0.85 -2.03
C ASP A 34 -34.85 0.53 -2.01
N GLU A 35 -34.24 0.90 -3.14
CA GLU A 35 -33.62 2.22 -3.40
C GLU A 35 -32.26 2.52 -2.73
N ALA A 36 -31.30 1.59 -2.86
CA ALA A 36 -29.89 1.98 -2.88
C ALA A 36 -29.43 2.08 -4.34
N GLY A 37 -29.93 3.11 -5.04
CA GLY A 37 -29.33 3.54 -6.30
C GLY A 37 -27.84 3.73 -6.07
N ALA A 38 -27.03 2.94 -6.76
CA ALA A 38 -25.58 3.03 -6.69
C ALA A 38 -25.16 4.44 -7.09
N VAL A 39 -24.90 5.29 -6.09
CA VAL A 39 -24.29 6.60 -6.28
C VAL A 39 -22.85 6.34 -6.70
N VAL A 40 -22.64 6.17 -8.00
CA VAL A 40 -21.32 6.28 -8.60
C VAL A 40 -20.93 7.74 -8.41
N ALA A 41 -19.99 7.99 -7.50
CA ALA A 41 -19.36 9.29 -7.39
C ALA A 41 -18.60 9.56 -8.70
N THR A 42 -19.28 10.18 -9.67
CA THR A 42 -18.62 10.81 -10.81
C THR A 42 -17.85 11.98 -10.26
N THR A 43 -16.59 11.75 -9.86
CA THR A 43 -15.64 12.84 -9.65
C THR A 43 -15.69 13.74 -10.87
N ALA A 44 -15.97 15.03 -10.65
CA ALA A 44 -16.06 16.03 -11.71
C ALA A 44 -14.92 15.84 -12.72
N GLU A 45 -15.25 15.89 -14.01
CA GLU A 45 -14.31 15.75 -15.13
C GLU A 45 -13.12 16.70 -14.94
N GLY A 46 -12.04 16.22 -14.31
CA GLY A 46 -10.87 17.03 -13.95
C GLY A 46 -10.22 16.67 -12.62
N THR A 47 -10.95 16.15 -11.64
CA THR A 47 -10.38 15.77 -10.34
C THR A 47 -10.11 14.27 -10.29
N LEU A 48 -8.85 13.90 -10.08
CA LEU A 48 -8.45 12.51 -9.92
C LEU A 48 -8.88 11.99 -8.53
N PRO A 49 -9.48 10.79 -8.43
CA PRO A 49 -9.82 10.21 -7.14
C PRO A 49 -8.53 9.96 -6.32
N ALA A 50 -8.62 10.11 -5.00
CA ALA A 50 -7.49 9.88 -4.11
C ALA A 50 -7.03 8.41 -4.06
N TRP A 51 -7.93 7.49 -4.42
CA TRP A 51 -7.71 6.04 -4.40
C TRP A 51 -8.65 5.37 -5.40
N LEU A 52 -8.18 4.33 -6.11
CA LEU A 52 -9.03 3.55 -7.00
C LEU A 52 -9.82 2.49 -6.23
N ALA A 53 -11.14 2.63 -6.20
CA ALA A 53 -12.05 1.68 -5.56
C ALA A 53 -12.28 0.43 -6.43
N PRO A 54 -12.70 -0.71 -5.86
CA PRO A 54 -12.94 -1.93 -6.64
C PRO A 54 -13.97 -1.79 -7.77
N THR A 55 -14.96 -0.92 -7.60
CA THR A 55 -16.02 -0.63 -8.58
C THR A 55 -15.74 0.60 -9.44
N ASP A 56 -14.56 1.20 -9.30
CA ASP A 56 -14.15 2.36 -10.09
C ASP A 56 -13.74 1.91 -11.50
N GLY A 57 -14.39 2.45 -12.52
CA GLY A 57 -14.08 2.19 -13.93
C GLY A 57 -12.89 2.98 -14.47
N THR A 58 -12.25 3.79 -13.63
CA THR A 58 -11.07 4.58 -14.02
C THR A 58 -9.91 3.66 -14.43
N ASP A 59 -9.35 3.91 -15.61
CA ASP A 59 -8.16 3.20 -16.08
C ASP A 59 -6.96 3.44 -15.14
N PRO A 60 -6.35 2.39 -14.54
CA PRO A 60 -5.28 2.55 -13.57
C PRO A 60 -4.03 3.26 -14.10
N ALA A 61 -3.68 3.05 -15.38
CA ALA A 61 -2.51 3.68 -15.99
C ALA A 61 -2.74 5.18 -16.21
N ARG A 62 -3.92 5.56 -16.71
CA ARG A 62 -4.35 6.95 -16.84
C ARG A 62 -4.38 7.66 -15.48
N TRP A 63 -4.88 6.97 -14.46
CA TRP A 63 -4.91 7.50 -13.09
C TRP A 63 -3.51 7.75 -12.55
N LEU A 64 -2.59 6.78 -12.65
CA LEU A 64 -1.20 6.93 -12.23
C LEU A 64 -0.49 8.08 -12.95
N ALA A 65 -0.58 8.12 -14.28
CA ALA A 65 0.05 9.16 -15.08
C ALA A 65 -0.51 10.55 -14.75
N GLY A 66 -1.82 10.64 -14.52
CA GLY A 66 -2.45 11.88 -14.07
C GLY A 66 -1.99 12.31 -12.68
N ARG A 67 -1.86 11.38 -11.73
CA ARG A 67 -1.36 11.72 -10.39
C ARG A 67 0.08 12.17 -10.41
N GLU A 68 0.92 11.55 -11.23
CA GLU A 68 2.31 11.97 -11.43
C GLU A 68 2.39 13.37 -12.07
N ALA A 69 1.49 13.66 -13.02
CA ALA A 69 1.38 14.98 -13.65
C ALA A 69 0.68 16.04 -12.78
N GLY A 70 0.06 15.64 -11.66
CA GLY A 70 -0.76 16.52 -10.82
C GLY A 70 -2.10 16.94 -11.42
N THR A 71 -2.51 16.36 -12.56
CA THR A 71 -3.76 16.68 -13.25
C THR A 71 -4.26 15.50 -14.09
N ALA A 72 -5.58 15.41 -14.33
CA ALA A 72 -6.12 14.39 -15.20
C ALA A 72 -5.61 14.55 -16.65
N LEU A 73 -5.18 13.44 -17.26
CA LEU A 73 -4.67 13.41 -18.63
C LEU A 73 -5.68 12.81 -19.62
N PRO A 74 -5.64 13.17 -20.91
CA PRO A 74 -6.35 12.45 -21.97
C PRO A 74 -5.89 10.99 -22.08
N ALA A 75 -6.76 10.10 -22.54
CA ALA A 75 -6.45 8.67 -22.66
C ALA A 75 -5.34 8.37 -23.70
N ASP A 76 -5.20 9.22 -24.71
CA ASP A 76 -4.20 9.15 -25.76
C ASP A 76 -2.93 9.98 -25.47
N ASP A 77 -2.77 10.50 -24.25
CA ASP A 77 -1.54 11.17 -23.85
C ASP A 77 -0.36 10.17 -23.84
N PRO A 78 0.82 10.52 -24.39
CA PRO A 78 1.98 9.64 -24.40
C PRO A 78 2.40 9.16 -23.00
N ARG A 79 2.19 9.97 -21.95
CA ARG A 79 2.48 9.58 -20.56
C ARG A 79 1.57 8.46 -20.07
N VAL A 80 0.30 8.47 -20.49
CA VAL A 80 -0.65 7.39 -20.18
C VAL A 80 -0.20 6.09 -20.84
N ARG A 81 0.24 6.13 -22.11
CA ARG A 81 0.79 4.95 -22.80
C ARG A 81 2.06 4.41 -22.15
N ALA A 82 2.97 5.30 -21.74
CA ALA A 82 4.19 4.90 -21.04
C ALA A 82 3.85 4.21 -19.71
N MET A 83 2.94 4.80 -18.93
CA MET A 83 2.48 4.23 -17.66
C MET A 83 1.75 2.90 -17.85
N ALA A 84 0.95 2.76 -18.91
CA ALA A 84 0.30 1.50 -19.24
C ALA A 84 1.31 0.39 -19.55
N THR A 85 2.41 0.74 -20.24
CA THR A 85 3.50 -0.19 -20.54
C THR A 85 4.21 -0.64 -19.25
N ALA A 86 4.59 0.30 -18.38
CA ALA A 86 5.23 -0.01 -17.10
C ALA A 86 4.33 -0.87 -16.19
N LEU A 87 3.04 -0.52 -16.10
CA LEU A 87 2.07 -1.26 -15.29
C LEU A 87 1.84 -2.69 -15.83
N ALA A 88 1.77 -2.84 -17.15
CA ALA A 88 1.65 -4.15 -17.79
C ALA A 88 2.90 -5.01 -17.53
N GLY A 89 4.09 -4.44 -17.69
CA GLY A 89 5.36 -5.13 -17.40
C GLY A 89 5.45 -5.59 -15.95
N ALA A 90 5.04 -4.75 -14.99
CA ALA A 90 4.96 -5.13 -13.60
C ALA A 90 3.93 -6.25 -13.35
N ARG A 91 2.73 -6.17 -13.96
CA ARG A 91 1.61 -7.08 -13.68
C ARG A 91 1.95 -8.56 -13.86
N ASP A 92 2.79 -8.89 -14.83
CA ASP A 92 3.14 -10.27 -15.12
C ASP A 92 3.86 -10.94 -13.93
N GLY A 93 4.63 -10.18 -13.17
CA GLY A 93 5.39 -10.64 -12.00
C GLY A 93 4.61 -10.73 -10.69
N PHE A 94 3.40 -10.17 -10.61
CA PHE A 94 2.63 -10.09 -9.36
C PHE A 94 1.27 -10.77 -9.42
N ILE A 95 0.80 -11.20 -8.26
CA ILE A 95 -0.54 -11.80 -8.06
C ILE A 95 -1.62 -10.72 -8.18
N GLU A 96 -1.31 -9.51 -7.72
CA GLU A 96 -2.24 -8.41 -7.54
C GLU A 96 -2.78 -7.85 -8.87
N ASP A 97 -4.01 -7.37 -8.86
CA ASP A 97 -4.63 -6.74 -10.03
C ASP A 97 -4.02 -5.34 -10.32
N PRO A 98 -4.21 -4.75 -11.53
CA PRO A 98 -3.53 -3.52 -11.91
C PRO A 98 -3.96 -2.33 -11.07
N ARG A 99 -5.21 -2.33 -10.56
CA ARG A 99 -5.71 -1.31 -9.63
C ARG A 99 -4.98 -1.40 -8.29
N MET A 100 -4.77 -2.60 -7.74
CA MET A 100 -4.00 -2.79 -6.51
C MET A 100 -2.53 -2.38 -6.69
N ILE A 101 -1.90 -2.76 -7.81
CA ILE A 101 -0.53 -2.35 -8.13
C ILE A 101 -0.44 -0.83 -8.22
N ALA A 102 -1.37 -0.18 -8.93
CA ALA A 102 -1.41 1.27 -9.05
C ALA A 102 -1.56 1.97 -7.70
N ASN A 103 -2.55 1.58 -6.89
CA ASN A 103 -2.79 2.16 -5.57
C ASN A 103 -1.56 2.04 -4.65
N ARG A 104 -0.91 0.87 -4.62
CA ARG A 104 0.30 0.64 -3.83
C ARG A 104 1.51 1.41 -4.35
N THR A 105 1.59 1.63 -5.66
CA THR A 105 2.64 2.45 -6.27
C THR A 105 2.51 3.90 -5.82
N VAL A 106 1.30 4.45 -5.82
CA VAL A 106 1.07 5.81 -5.31
C VAL A 106 1.37 5.90 -3.82
N GLN A 107 0.90 4.94 -3.02
CA GLN A 107 1.20 4.91 -1.59
C GLN A 107 2.72 4.90 -1.33
N LEU A 108 3.47 4.05 -2.05
CA LEU A 108 4.92 4.01 -1.93
C LEU A 108 5.58 5.33 -2.34
N GLY A 109 5.21 5.89 -3.50
CA GLY A 109 5.77 7.15 -3.97
C GLY A 109 5.49 8.32 -3.03
N GLN A 110 4.31 8.35 -2.39
CA GLN A 110 3.98 9.33 -1.35
C GLN A 110 4.88 9.17 -0.12
N MET A 111 5.03 7.95 0.39
CA MET A 111 5.93 7.67 1.53
C MET A 111 7.39 8.07 1.22
N LEU A 112 7.86 7.80 0.00
CA LEU A 112 9.21 8.20 -0.44
C LEU A 112 9.35 9.72 -0.55
N ALA A 113 8.34 10.41 -1.08
CA ALA A 113 8.33 11.86 -1.16
C ALA A 113 8.33 12.52 0.22
N GLU A 114 7.52 12.02 1.15
CA GLU A 114 7.48 12.47 2.56
C GLU A 114 8.82 12.29 3.26
N ALA A 115 9.55 11.22 2.94
CA ALA A 115 10.90 10.97 3.44
C ALA A 115 12.01 11.77 2.71
N GLY A 116 11.66 12.63 1.74
CA GLY A 116 12.60 13.45 0.98
C GLY A 116 13.35 12.71 -0.14
N THR A 117 12.93 11.51 -0.50
CA THR A 117 13.53 10.67 -1.54
C THR A 117 12.52 10.32 -2.63
N GLY A 118 11.72 11.29 -3.07
CA GLY A 118 10.64 11.09 -4.05
C GLY A 118 11.13 10.47 -5.37
N GLU A 119 10.30 9.60 -5.95
CA GLU A 119 10.59 8.88 -7.19
C GLU A 119 9.35 8.84 -8.08
N GLY A 120 9.57 8.79 -9.40
CA GLY A 120 8.49 8.64 -10.37
C GLY A 120 7.86 7.25 -10.31
N TYR A 121 6.54 7.18 -10.48
CA TYR A 121 5.77 5.94 -10.46
C TYR A 121 6.21 4.97 -11.55
N GLY A 122 6.56 5.47 -12.74
CA GLY A 122 7.09 4.64 -13.82
C GLY A 122 8.39 3.93 -13.42
N ALA A 123 9.33 4.65 -12.80
CA ALA A 123 10.60 4.08 -12.34
C ALA A 123 10.40 3.03 -11.24
N ILE A 124 9.45 3.25 -10.33
CA ILE A 124 9.07 2.27 -9.31
C ILE A 124 8.52 1.00 -9.98
N LEU A 125 7.56 1.14 -10.90
CA LEU A 125 6.95 0.01 -11.60
C LEU A 125 7.96 -0.80 -12.40
N ASP A 126 8.80 -0.13 -13.18
CA ASP A 126 9.82 -0.78 -14.01
C ASP A 126 10.86 -1.51 -13.14
N GLY A 127 11.36 -0.85 -12.09
CA GLY A 127 12.33 -1.43 -11.18
C GLY A 127 11.80 -2.67 -10.46
N LEU A 128 10.63 -2.55 -9.83
CA LEU A 128 10.00 -3.66 -9.12
C LEU A 128 9.55 -4.78 -10.09
N GLY A 129 9.01 -4.42 -11.25
CA GLY A 129 8.65 -5.35 -12.31
C GLY A 129 9.85 -6.15 -12.81
N GLY A 130 10.99 -5.49 -13.00
CA GLY A 130 12.26 -6.13 -13.37
C GLY A 130 12.70 -7.21 -12.38
N ILE A 131 12.67 -6.90 -11.07
CA ILE A 131 12.99 -7.88 -10.02
C ILE A 131 12.03 -9.07 -10.05
N ALA A 132 10.73 -8.83 -10.25
CA ALA A 132 9.76 -9.92 -10.33
C ALA A 132 9.99 -10.81 -11.56
N ALA A 133 10.37 -10.22 -12.70
CA ALA A 133 10.72 -10.97 -13.91
C ALA A 133 11.97 -11.84 -13.70
N GLU A 134 13.00 -11.33 -13.01
CA GLU A 134 14.22 -12.09 -12.68
C GLU A 134 13.94 -13.29 -11.76
N ARG A 135 12.99 -13.16 -10.82
CA ARG A 135 12.56 -14.24 -9.92
C ARG A 135 11.77 -15.34 -10.64
N GLY A 136 11.37 -15.12 -11.89
CA GLY A 136 10.77 -16.11 -12.77
C GLY A 136 9.33 -16.50 -12.39
N ARG A 137 9.01 -17.80 -12.46
CA ARG A 137 7.61 -18.28 -12.49
C ARG A 137 6.80 -18.08 -11.19
N ARG A 138 7.43 -17.75 -10.06
CA ARG A 138 6.69 -17.51 -8.82
C ARG A 138 6.31 -16.04 -8.72
N LYS A 139 5.02 -15.76 -8.94
CA LYS A 139 4.46 -14.43 -8.70
C LYS A 139 4.63 -14.03 -7.24
N SER A 140 5.09 -12.80 -7.02
CA SER A 140 5.23 -12.20 -5.69
C SER A 140 4.00 -11.34 -5.36
N LEU A 141 3.89 -10.90 -4.11
CA LEU A 141 2.98 -9.81 -3.72
C LEU A 141 3.68 -8.48 -3.98
N TYR A 142 3.05 -7.58 -4.75
CA TYR A 142 3.60 -6.27 -5.06
C TYR A 142 3.74 -5.43 -3.78
N GLY A 143 2.73 -5.48 -2.92
CA GLY A 143 2.75 -4.79 -1.64
C GLY A 143 3.89 -5.17 -0.71
N GLU A 144 4.22 -6.46 -0.62
CA GLU A 144 5.36 -6.91 0.18
C GLU A 144 6.66 -6.34 -0.40
N MET A 145 6.78 -6.33 -1.73
CA MET A 145 7.96 -5.80 -2.38
C MET A 145 8.10 -4.27 -2.22
N CYS A 146 6.99 -3.53 -2.25
CA CYS A 146 6.97 -2.11 -1.90
C CYS A 146 7.50 -1.87 -0.47
N GLN A 147 7.11 -2.69 0.50
CA GLN A 147 7.59 -2.55 1.89
C GLN A 147 9.09 -2.81 2.00
N HIS A 148 9.59 -3.87 1.36
CA HIS A 148 11.03 -4.15 1.33
C HIS A 148 11.82 -3.03 0.64
N TYR A 149 11.29 -2.51 -0.46
CA TYR A 149 11.87 -1.38 -1.18
C TYR A 149 11.95 -0.14 -0.29
N TYR A 150 10.82 0.27 0.31
CA TYR A 150 10.78 1.42 1.22
C TYR A 150 11.77 1.27 2.37
N ASN A 151 11.82 0.10 3.02
CA ASN A 151 12.77 -0.15 4.10
C ASN A 151 14.23 -0.02 3.65
N ALA A 152 14.56 -0.49 2.44
CA ALA A 152 15.90 -0.30 1.89
C ALA A 152 16.23 1.19 1.65
N ARG A 153 15.26 1.97 1.14
CA ARG A 153 15.40 3.43 0.96
C ARG A 153 15.60 4.14 2.29
N MET A 154 14.86 3.75 3.34
CA MET A 154 15.00 4.32 4.69
C MET A 154 16.34 3.96 5.35
N GLN A 155 17.01 2.91 4.89
CA GLN A 155 18.38 2.57 5.28
C GLN A 155 19.46 3.30 4.46
N GLY A 156 19.07 4.31 3.68
CA GLY A 156 19.97 5.15 2.89
C GLY A 156 20.42 4.53 1.56
N ALA A 157 19.87 3.38 1.15
CA ALA A 157 20.12 2.87 -0.20
C ALA A 157 19.41 3.78 -1.21
N ASP A 158 20.06 4.19 -2.30
CA ASP A 158 19.39 4.84 -3.43
C ASP A 158 18.51 3.85 -4.22
N HIS A 159 17.86 4.32 -5.29
CA HIS A 159 16.99 3.49 -6.12
C HIS A 159 17.69 2.21 -6.62
N ALA A 160 18.87 2.36 -7.22
CA ALA A 160 19.62 1.23 -7.79
C ALA A 160 20.09 0.27 -6.70
N ALA A 161 20.62 0.79 -5.59
CA ALA A 161 21.07 -0.01 -4.46
C ALA A 161 19.91 -0.73 -3.76
N ALA A 162 18.74 -0.12 -3.66
CA ALA A 162 17.55 -0.74 -3.12
C ALA A 162 17.08 -1.90 -4.00
N LEU A 163 16.98 -1.70 -5.33
CA LEU A 163 16.63 -2.78 -6.26
C LEU A 163 17.64 -3.94 -6.20
N ALA A 164 18.95 -3.64 -6.15
CA ALA A 164 19.97 -4.68 -6.02
C ALA A 164 19.83 -5.51 -4.73
N ARG A 165 19.47 -4.88 -3.60
CA ARG A 165 19.17 -5.59 -2.34
C ARG A 165 17.94 -6.47 -2.46
N LEU A 166 16.92 -6.04 -3.20
CA LEU A 166 15.72 -6.82 -3.46
C LEU A 166 15.98 -7.98 -4.42
N ALA A 167 16.89 -7.82 -5.38
CA ALA A 167 17.31 -8.87 -6.31
C ALA A 167 18.10 -9.99 -5.62
N ALA A 168 18.88 -9.63 -4.60
CA ALA A 168 19.72 -10.57 -3.89
C ALA A 168 18.91 -11.72 -3.28
N PRO A 169 19.38 -12.98 -3.39
CA PRO A 169 18.79 -14.09 -2.69
C PRO A 169 18.74 -13.79 -1.19
N HIS A 170 17.58 -13.97 -0.55
CA HIS A 170 17.53 -13.93 0.90
C HIS A 170 18.43 -15.06 1.43
N PRO A 171 19.35 -14.80 2.38
CA PRO A 171 20.09 -15.89 2.99
C PRO A 171 19.08 -16.87 3.56
N ALA A 172 19.24 -18.16 3.21
CA ALA A 172 18.37 -19.20 3.73
C ALA A 172 18.36 -19.04 5.25
N ARG A 173 17.17 -18.96 5.86
CA ARG A 173 17.07 -19.03 7.33
C ARG A 173 17.60 -20.41 7.68
N GLU A 174 18.82 -20.48 8.21
CA GLU A 174 19.36 -21.70 8.77
C GLU A 174 18.36 -22.16 9.82
N GLY A 175 17.65 -23.24 9.52
CA GLY A 175 16.81 -23.92 10.49
C GLY A 175 17.75 -24.46 11.54
N THR A 176 17.70 -23.89 12.74
CA THR A 176 18.26 -24.54 13.92
C THR A 176 17.61 -25.94 14.02
N PRO A 177 18.39 -27.02 14.09
CA PRO A 177 17.88 -28.39 14.11
C PRO A 177 17.02 -28.68 15.34
#